data_AF-A0A4Y3WEG2-F1
#
_entry.id   AF-A0A4Y3WEG2-F1
#
_cell.length_a   1.000
_cell.length_b   1.000
_cell.length_c   1.000
_cell.angle_alpha   90.00
_cell.angle_beta   90.00
_cell.angle_gamma   90.00
#
_symmetry.space_group_name_H-M   'P 1'
#
loop_
_entity.id
_entity.type
_entity.pdbx_description
1 polymer ?
#
loop_
_entity_poly.entity_id
_entity_poly.type
_entity_poly.pdbx_seq_one_letter_code
_entity_poly.pdbx_strand_id
1 'polypeptide(L)' 'MLLRSGNKVFHIRFNGVYQPIVVQATLRNVLDQGYGSTTGYQLGLTKPRTFLLSTTFQF' A
#
# COMPACT_ATOMS: atom_id res chain seq x y z
N MET A 1 -1.95 10.18 -11.02
CA MET A 1 -1.72 9.65 -9.65
C MET A 1 -0.30 9.11 -9.55
N LEU A 2 0.60 9.76 -8.80
CA LEU A 2 1.95 9.25 -8.55
C LEU A 2 1.94 8.23 -7.40
N LEU A 3 2.59 7.08 -7.59
CA LEU A 3 2.68 5.96 -6.64
C LEU A 3 4.14 5.69 -6.26
N ARG A 4 4.42 5.51 -4.97
CA ARG A 4 5.66 4.89 -4.48
C ARG A 4 5.32 3.65 -3.67
N SER A 5 5.98 2.54 -3.94
CA SER A 5 5.78 1.28 -3.22
C SER A 5 7.13 0.63 -2.93
N GLY A 6 7.25 0.02 -1.76
CA GLY A 6 8.42 -0.72 -1.35
C GLY A 6 8.02 -1.96 -0.57
N ASN A 7 8.72 -3.06 -0.82
CA ASN A 7 8.51 -4.34 -0.16
C ASN A 7 9.76 -4.71 0.62
N LYS A 8 9.58 -5.24 1.83
CA LYS A 8 10.66 -5.82 2.62
C LYS A 8 10.24 -7.17 3.17
N VAL A 9 11.10 -8.17 2.96
CA VAL A 9 10.91 -9.50 3.50
C VAL A 9 11.60 -9.57 4.85
N PHE A 10 10.86 -10.05 5.84
CA PHE A 10 11.34 -10.37 7.17
C PHE A 10 11.15 -11.86 7.41
N HIS A 11 11.93 -12.43 8.32
CA HIS A 11 11.72 -13.79 8.79
C HIS A 11 11.39 -13.73 10.28
N ILE A 12 10.28 -14.36 10.67
CA ILE A 12 9.96 -14.56 12.09
C ILE A 12 10.06 -16.03 12.42
N ARG A 13 10.38 -16.33 13.67
CA ARG A 13 10.38 -17.70 14.16
C ARG A 13 9.01 -18.03 14.74
N PHE A 14 8.34 -19.02 14.18
CA PHE A 14 7.07 -19.56 14.69
C PHE A 14 7.20 -21.08 14.83
N ASN A 15 6.89 -21.63 16.00
CA ASN A 15 7.06 -23.07 16.30
C ASN A 15 8.44 -23.64 15.92
N GLY A 16 9.51 -22.87 16.15
CA GLY A 16 10.88 -23.29 15.86
C GLY A 16 11.33 -23.13 14.41
N VAL A 17 10.41 -22.91 13.46
CA VAL A 17 10.67 -22.74 12.02
C VAL A 17 10.68 -21.25 11.65
N TYR A 18 11.55 -20.85 10.73
CA TYR A 18 11.55 -19.51 10.16
C TYR A 18 10.49 -19.39 9.07
N GLN A 19 9.52 -18.51 9.27
CA GLN A 19 8.47 -18.21 8.30
C GLN A 19 8.68 -16.81 7.71
N PRO A 20 8.53 -16.65 6.39
CA PRO A 20 8.63 -15.35 5.76
C PRO A 20 7.40 -14.49 6.07
N ILE A 21 7.66 -13.22 6.36
CA ILE A 21 6.66 -12.15 6.39
C ILE A 21 7.04 -11.13 5.33
N VAL A 22 6.06 -10.73 4.53
CA VAL A 22 6.22 -9.64 3.58
C VAL A 22 5.54 -8.39 4.14
N VAL A 23 6.32 -7.33 4.34
CA VAL A 23 5.79 -6.00 4.67
C VAL A 23 5.86 -5.15 3.42
N GLN A 24 4.72 -4.62 3.01
CA GLN A 24 4.60 -3.69 1.88
C GLN A 24 4.12 -2.35 2.38
N ALA A 25 4.87 -1.30 2.02
CA ALA A 25 4.50 0.09 2.26
C ALA A 25 4.22 0.76 0.92
N THR A 26 3.08 1.45 0.83
CA THR A 26 2.66 2.14 -0.38
C THR A 26 2.17 3.55 -0.07
N LEU A 27 2.75 4.54 -0.74
CA LEU A 27 2.30 5.92 -0.72
C LEU A 27 1.59 6.25 -2.04
N ARG A 28 0.31 6.56 -1.93
CA ARG A 28 -0.55 6.97 -3.04
C ARG A 28 -0.70 8.48 -3.05
N ASN A 29 -0.78 9.04 -4.26
CA ASN A 29 -0.87 10.48 -4.47
C ASN A 29 0.25 11.24 -3.73
N VAL A 30 1.50 10.88 -4.03
CA VAL A 30 2.69 11.39 -3.30
C VAL A 30 2.73 12.92 -3.22
N LEU A 31 2.31 13.60 -4.29
CA LEU A 31 2.29 15.06 -4.36
C LEU A 31 1.00 15.69 -3.80
N ASP A 32 0.07 14.88 -3.31
CA ASP A 32 -1.27 15.31 -2.89
C ASP A 32 -1.99 16.15 -3.96
N GLN A 33 -1.81 15.73 -5.22
CA GLN A 33 -2.31 16.47 -6.37
C GLN A 33 -3.81 16.26 -6.50
N GLY A 34 -4.55 17.36 -6.68
CA GLY A 34 -5.93 17.33 -7.15
C GLY A 34 -6.00 17.03 -8.65
N TYR A 35 -6.81 16.05 -9.04
CA TYR A 35 -7.14 15.79 -10.45
C TYR A 35 -8.65 15.49 -10.57
N GLY A 36 -9.21 15.50 -11.78
CA GLY A 36 -10.58 15.03 -11.98
C GLY A 36 -10.62 13.51 -11.84
N SER A 37 -11.52 12.98 -11.01
CA SER A 37 -11.78 11.53 -10.94
C SER A 37 -13.23 11.27 -11.27
N THR A 38 -13.48 10.33 -12.19
CA THR A 38 -14.82 9.89 -12.55
C THR A 38 -15.08 8.50 -11.99
N THR A 39 -16.12 8.35 -11.18
CA THR A 39 -16.71 7.05 -10.83
C THR A 39 -18.09 6.98 -11.47
N GLY A 40 -18.19 6.30 -12.62
CA GLY A 40 -19.41 6.35 -13.45
C GLY A 40 -19.64 7.74 -14.05
N TYR A 41 -20.87 8.25 -13.97
CA TYR A 41 -21.26 9.59 -14.49
C TYR A 41 -21.06 10.74 -13.49
N GLN A 42 -20.50 10.47 -12.31
CA GLN A 42 -20.27 11.48 -11.28
C GLN A 42 -18.81 11.95 -11.29
N LEU A 43 -18.63 13.28 -11.39
CA LEU A 43 -17.36 13.95 -11.13
C LEU A 43 -17.13 13.95 -9.61
N GLY A 44 -16.12 13.21 -9.17
CA GLY A 44 -15.70 13.15 -7.78
C GLY A 44 -14.35 13.85 -7.57
N LEU A 45 -14.15 14.34 -6.35
CA LEU A 45 -12.82 14.75 -5.89
C LEU A 45 -11.90 13.54 -5.81
N THR A 46 -10.61 13.76 -6.02
CA THR A 46 -9.61 12.70 -5.95
C THR A 46 -9.30 12.26 -4.55
N LYS A 47 -8.85 11.01 -4.42
CA LYS A 47 -8.34 10.51 -3.14
C LYS A 47 -7.10 11.33 -2.72
N PRO A 48 -7.07 11.84 -1.49
CA PRO A 48 -5.91 12.58 -0.98
C PRO A 48 -4.70 11.65 -0.82
N ARG A 49 -3.54 12.22 -0.49
CA ARG A 49 -2.34 11.47 -0.11
C ARG A 49 -2.70 10.40 0.91
N THR A 50 -2.45 9.14 0.56
CA THR A 50 -2.83 8.00 1.39
C THR A 50 -1.62 7.09 1.59
N PHE A 51 -1.29 6.83 2.85
CA PHE A 51 -0.29 5.82 3.23
C PHE A 51 -0.98 4.49 3.51
N LEU A 52 -0.46 3.42 2.94
CA LEU A 52 -0.95 2.06 3.12
C LEU A 52 0.20 1.19 3.59
N LEU A 53 -0.02 0.47 4.69
CA LEU A 53 0.88 -0.53 5.22
C LEU A 53 0.14 -1.86 5.25
N SER A 54 0.73 -2.88 4.64
CA SER A 54 0.20 -4.24 4.67
C SER A 54 1.28 -5.22 5.09
N THR A 55 0.89 -6.16 5.94
CA THR A 55 1.74 -7.26 6.40
C THR A 55 1.08 -8.57 5.98
N THR A 56 1.80 -9.39 5.22
CA THR A 56 1.35 -10.70 4.77
C THR A 56 2.13 -11.79 5.51
N PHE A 57 1.39 -12.67 6.18
CA PHE A 57 1.92 -13.86 6.83
C PHE A 57 1.69 -15.06 5.90
N GLN A 58 2.75 -15.82 5.63
CA GLN A 58 2.68 -17.07 4.87
C GLN A 58 2.94 -18.22 5.85
N PHE A 59 1.94 -19.07 6.06
CA PHE A 59 1.99 -20.22 6.97
C PHE A 59 2.02 -21.52 6.17
#